data_AF-A0A836FIC4-F1
#
_entry.id   AF-A0A836FIC4-F1
#
_cell.length_a   1.000
_cell.length_b   1.000
_cell.length_c   1.000
_cell.angle_alpha   90.00
_cell.angle_beta   90.00
_cell.angle_gamma   90.00
#
_symmetry.space_group_name_H-M   'P 1'
#
loop_
_entity.id
_entity.type
_entity.pdbx_description
1 polymer ?
#
loop_
_entity_poly.entity_id
_entity_poly.type
_entity_poly.pdbx_seq_one_letter_code
_entity_poly.pdbx_strand_id
1 'polypeptide(L)'
;WLPKMCSCIDGSSTLPSNRAASYERLGSNLTIFELNSTMRRSRRSDQDLIDSERQEELRFYNNDHSFTTVVVEKNLRTIDLCELLKVKRNTIGAAWSIIETWPKLGIERTLEDHEDILAVHRELEMFASQYERRFYFSQDFLKYEVFIKPVQFFPSDMITFPSGEERGTFTEAESALRNYLLREDSECPYVFSMVWMRNASSNGWKKMYMLLQGRKLYTTKKELTFMSDLLKVAPMSVFIARSPIFKLRFEDRGKESIETRVSRYRSSNSEQIGMVARDLPLWLVSVSLALISSKAISCDITKLNASEAARSFSYRG
;
A
#
# COMPACT_ATOMS: atom_id res chain seq x y z
N TRP A 1 14.02 -4.23 4.14
CA TRP A 1 13.45 -5.35 3.39
C TRP A 1 13.28 -4.93 1.95
N LEU A 2 14.10 -5.51 1.06
CA LEU A 2 13.92 -5.42 -0.40
C LEU A 2 13.15 -6.68 -0.83
N PRO A 3 12.18 -6.60 -1.77
CA PRO A 3 11.57 -7.79 -2.34
C PRO A 3 12.58 -8.57 -3.19
N LYS A 4 12.65 -9.89 -3.00
CA LYS A 4 13.41 -10.79 -3.85
C LYS A 4 12.82 -10.79 -5.27
N MET A 5 13.64 -10.56 -6.28
CA MET A 5 13.29 -10.81 -7.68
C MET A 5 13.26 -12.32 -7.97
N CYS A 6 12.33 -12.73 -8.84
CA CYS A 6 12.21 -14.07 -9.39
C CYS A 6 13.52 -14.57 -10.00
N SER A 7 13.89 -15.81 -9.67
CA SER A 7 14.87 -16.60 -10.42
C SER A 7 14.12 -17.60 -11.30
N CYS A 8 14.02 -17.31 -12.59
CA CYS A 8 13.76 -18.31 -13.62
C CYS A 8 14.94 -18.27 -14.59
N ILE A 9 15.35 -19.45 -15.07
CA ILE A 9 16.43 -19.74 -16.04
C ILE A 9 17.75 -20.15 -15.37
N ASP A 10 17.90 -21.47 -15.13
CA ASP A 10 18.65 -22.32 -16.05
C ASP A 10 18.41 -23.79 -15.75
N GLY A 11 17.74 -24.48 -16.68
CA GLY A 11 17.76 -25.92 -16.79
C GLY A 11 18.98 -26.32 -17.60
N SER A 12 19.97 -26.94 -16.97
CA SER A 12 20.90 -27.82 -17.67
C SER A 12 21.36 -28.92 -16.73
N SER A 13 20.84 -30.10 -17.02
CA SER A 13 21.22 -31.39 -16.47
C SER A 13 22.70 -31.69 -16.67
N THR A 14 23.42 -32.00 -15.59
CA THR A 14 24.54 -32.96 -15.64
C THR A 14 24.69 -33.64 -14.27
N LEU A 15 24.51 -34.96 -14.25
CA LEU A 15 24.88 -35.83 -13.12
C LEU A 15 26.41 -35.91 -12.99
N PRO A 16 26.93 -36.22 -11.79
CA PRO A 16 27.97 -37.23 -11.73
C PRO A 16 27.67 -38.37 -10.77
N SER A 17 28.22 -39.50 -11.20
CA SER A 17 28.16 -40.85 -10.69
C SER A 17 28.93 -41.07 -9.38
N ASN A 18 28.43 -42.05 -8.61
CA ASN A 18 29.10 -42.95 -7.68
C ASN A 18 29.91 -42.38 -6.49
N ARG A 19 29.46 -42.73 -5.28
CA ARG A 19 30.27 -43.47 -4.30
C ARG A 19 29.38 -44.19 -3.28
N ALA A 20 29.70 -45.46 -3.04
CA ALA A 20 29.07 -46.35 -2.09
C ALA A 20 29.41 -45.98 -0.64
N ALA A 21 28.46 -46.17 0.29
CA ALA A 21 28.76 -46.32 1.71
C ALA A 21 27.74 -47.22 2.41
N SER A 22 28.32 -48.16 3.16
CA SER A 22 27.82 -49.17 4.10
C SER A 22 26.50 -48.91 4.83
N TYR A 23 25.75 -50.01 5.01
CA TYR A 23 24.64 -50.10 5.95
C TYR A 23 25.17 -50.29 7.38
N GLU A 24 24.73 -49.46 8.33
CA GLU A 24 24.68 -49.84 9.75
C GLU A 24 23.23 -50.13 10.13
N ARG A 25 23.05 -51.27 10.78
CA ARG A 25 21.76 -51.86 11.14
C ARG A 25 21.39 -51.35 12.53
N LEU A 26 20.48 -50.37 12.63
CA LEU A 26 19.86 -49.96 13.88
C LEU A 26 18.47 -50.61 14.00
N GLY A 27 18.29 -51.34 15.11
CA GLY A 27 17.13 -52.15 15.40
C GLY A 27 15.89 -51.39 15.87
N SER A 28 14.83 -52.17 16.08
CA SER A 28 13.42 -51.83 16.38
C SER A 28 12.60 -51.37 15.15
N ASN A 29 12.20 -52.36 14.34
CA ASN A 29 11.32 -52.16 13.20
C ASN A 29 9.90 -51.89 13.69
N LEU A 30 9.48 -50.62 13.70
CA LEU A 30 8.09 -50.30 13.42
C LEU A 30 7.73 -51.00 12.10
N THR A 31 6.58 -51.65 12.02
CA THR A 31 6.16 -52.28 10.77
C THR A 31 6.05 -51.20 9.67
N ILE A 32 6.26 -51.57 8.40
CA ILE A 32 6.10 -50.64 7.25
C ILE A 32 4.76 -49.90 7.31
N PHE A 33 3.73 -50.55 7.87
CA PHE A 33 2.41 -49.98 8.09
C PHE A 33 2.38 -48.91 9.20
N GLU A 34 3.11 -49.11 10.30
CA GLU A 34 3.27 -48.13 11.39
C GLU A 34 4.15 -46.94 10.98
N LEU A 35 5.21 -47.17 10.19
CA LEU A 35 6.01 -46.10 9.58
C LEU A 35 5.18 -45.24 8.62
N ASN A 36 4.35 -45.86 7.77
CA ASN A 36 3.49 -45.12 6.85
C ASN A 36 2.38 -44.33 7.57
N SER A 37 1.83 -44.85 8.67
CA SER A 37 0.81 -44.14 9.45
C SER A 37 1.42 -42.99 10.28
N THR A 38 2.63 -43.16 10.81
CA THR A 38 3.37 -42.09 11.51
C THR A 38 3.87 -41.02 10.53
N MET A 39 4.39 -41.41 9.36
CA MET A 39 4.76 -40.46 8.29
C MET A 39 3.53 -39.77 7.68
N ARG A 40 2.37 -40.43 7.60
CA ARG A 40 1.11 -39.78 7.18
C ARG A 40 0.58 -38.82 8.24
N ARG A 41 0.75 -39.12 9.54
CA ARG A 41 0.39 -38.21 10.63
C ARG A 41 1.35 -37.03 10.72
N SER A 42 2.66 -37.24 10.57
CA SER A 42 3.65 -36.17 10.49
C SER A 42 3.43 -35.31 9.25
N ARG A 43 3.21 -35.92 8.06
CA ARG A 43 2.87 -35.15 6.85
C ARG A 43 1.56 -34.38 6.96
N ARG A 44 0.52 -34.93 7.63
CA ARG A 44 -0.72 -34.18 7.89
C ARG A 44 -0.44 -33.02 8.85
N SER A 45 0.24 -33.27 9.97
CA SER A 45 0.61 -32.24 10.94
C SER A 45 1.49 -31.13 10.33
N ASP A 46 2.51 -31.50 9.54
CA ASP A 46 3.39 -30.55 8.85
C ASP A 46 2.66 -29.81 7.74
N GLN A 47 1.77 -30.49 6.99
CA GLN A 47 0.94 -29.86 5.97
C GLN A 47 -0.07 -28.89 6.60
N ASP A 48 -0.69 -29.24 7.72
CA ASP A 48 -1.64 -28.40 8.46
C ASP A 48 -0.94 -27.16 9.08
N LEU A 49 0.30 -27.31 9.56
CA LEU A 49 1.14 -26.19 10.01
C LEU A 49 1.57 -25.27 8.86
N ILE A 50 1.91 -25.84 7.70
CA ILE A 50 2.26 -25.09 6.49
C ILE A 50 1.02 -24.38 5.89
N ASP A 51 -0.16 -24.97 6.01
CA ASP A 51 -1.40 -24.40 5.49
C ASP A 51 -1.91 -23.25 6.38
N SER A 52 -1.77 -23.39 7.71
CA SER A 52 -2.05 -22.32 8.66
C SER A 52 -1.09 -21.13 8.53
N GLU A 53 0.16 -21.35 8.11
CA GLU A 53 1.07 -20.25 7.75
C GLU A 53 0.68 -19.54 6.45
N ARG A 54 -0.20 -20.11 5.63
CA ARG A 54 -0.56 -19.56 4.31
C ARG A 54 -1.96 -18.99 4.23
N GLN A 55 -2.84 -19.31 5.17
CA GLN A 55 -4.24 -18.94 5.11
C GLN A 55 -4.75 -18.43 6.44
N GLU A 56 -5.54 -17.36 6.42
CA GLU A 56 -6.21 -16.83 7.61
C GLU A 56 -7.66 -16.46 7.30
N GLU A 57 -8.55 -16.72 8.25
CA GLU A 57 -9.96 -16.40 8.10
C GLU A 57 -10.23 -14.95 8.54
N LEU A 58 -10.52 -14.08 7.58
CA LEU A 58 -10.76 -12.65 7.82
C LEU A 58 -12.21 -12.26 7.57
N ARG A 59 -12.69 -11.28 8.35
CA ARG A 59 -14.05 -10.72 8.23
C ARG A 59 -14.00 -9.38 7.48
N PHE A 60 -14.85 -9.29 6.47
CA PHE A 60 -15.04 -8.10 5.64
C PHE A 60 -16.44 -7.53 5.89
N TYR A 61 -16.51 -6.42 6.59
CA TYR A 61 -17.73 -5.76 7.00
C TYR A 61 -18.31 -4.89 5.90
N ASN A 62 -19.62 -4.77 5.85
CA ASN A 62 -20.35 -3.86 4.98
C ASN A 62 -20.82 -2.63 5.79
N ASN A 63 -21.32 -1.63 5.07
CA ASN A 63 -21.88 -0.42 5.70
C ASN A 63 -23.12 -0.69 6.57
N ASP A 64 -23.83 -1.80 6.34
CA ASP A 64 -25.00 -2.24 7.11
C ASP A 64 -24.62 -3.12 8.32
N HIS A 65 -23.34 -3.17 8.68
CA HIS A 65 -22.76 -4.01 9.73
C HIS A 65 -22.85 -5.53 9.50
N SER A 66 -23.41 -5.98 8.37
CA SER A 66 -23.22 -7.37 7.94
C SER A 66 -21.75 -7.63 7.60
N PHE A 67 -21.32 -8.87 7.63
CA PHE A 67 -19.96 -9.22 7.22
C PHE A 67 -19.93 -10.49 6.40
N THR A 68 -18.93 -10.57 5.54
CA THR A 68 -18.55 -11.79 4.85
C THR A 68 -17.23 -12.28 5.42
N THR A 69 -17.21 -13.53 5.85
CA THR A 69 -15.95 -14.19 6.19
C THR A 69 -15.34 -14.83 4.95
N VAL A 70 -14.03 -14.63 4.76
CA VAL A 70 -13.26 -15.17 3.64
C VAL A 70 -11.96 -15.75 4.18
N VAL A 71 -11.61 -16.95 3.71
CA VAL A 71 -10.29 -17.52 3.92
C VAL A 71 -9.33 -16.85 2.95
N VAL A 72 -8.40 -16.08 3.49
CA VAL A 72 -7.44 -15.28 2.73
C VAL A 72 -6.14 -16.06 2.62
N GLU A 73 -5.82 -16.45 1.39
CA GLU A 73 -4.56 -17.12 1.07
C GLU A 73 -3.43 -16.12 0.81
N LYS A 74 -2.19 -16.60 0.89
CA LYS A 74 -1.01 -15.85 0.47
C LYS A 74 -1.12 -15.44 -1.01
N ASN A 75 -0.75 -14.19 -1.30
CA ASN A 75 -0.82 -13.57 -2.62
C ASN A 75 -2.25 -13.26 -3.12
N LEU A 76 -3.28 -13.39 -2.27
CA LEU A 76 -4.59 -12.86 -2.60
C LEU A 76 -4.52 -11.34 -2.61
N ARG A 77 -4.52 -10.76 -3.81
CA ARG A 77 -4.48 -9.31 -4.00
C ARG A 77 -5.82 -8.68 -3.68
N THR A 78 -5.78 -7.42 -3.27
CA THR A 78 -6.95 -6.61 -2.96
C THR A 78 -7.93 -6.52 -4.12
N ILE A 79 -7.44 -6.43 -5.37
CA ILE A 79 -8.29 -6.42 -6.56
C ILE A 79 -9.12 -7.68 -6.71
N ASP A 80 -8.49 -8.85 -6.54
CA ASP A 80 -9.10 -10.15 -6.75
C ASP A 80 -10.16 -10.42 -5.65
N LEU A 81 -9.87 -10.02 -4.41
CA LEU A 81 -10.85 -10.06 -3.32
C LEU A 81 -12.04 -9.13 -3.56
N CYS A 82 -11.82 -7.92 -4.09
CA CYS A 82 -12.92 -7.00 -4.42
C CYS A 82 -13.86 -7.61 -5.47
N GLU A 83 -13.32 -8.25 -6.51
CA GLU A 83 -14.15 -8.96 -7.50
C GLU A 83 -14.97 -10.09 -6.86
N LEU A 84 -14.36 -10.89 -5.99
CA LEU A 84 -15.04 -11.96 -5.27
C LEU A 84 -16.20 -11.45 -4.40
N LEU A 85 -15.97 -10.38 -3.64
CA LEU A 85 -17.01 -9.79 -2.79
C LEU A 85 -18.12 -9.11 -3.62
N LYS A 86 -17.78 -8.51 -4.77
CA LYS A 86 -18.78 -7.96 -5.69
C LYS A 86 -19.72 -9.03 -6.22
N VAL A 87 -19.19 -10.18 -6.65
CA VAL A 87 -20.00 -11.32 -7.12
C VAL A 87 -20.91 -11.81 -6.01
N LYS A 88 -20.37 -12.01 -4.79
CA LYS A 88 -21.14 -12.50 -3.65
C LYS A 88 -22.27 -11.55 -3.23
N ARG A 89 -22.07 -10.24 -3.37
CA ARG A 89 -23.06 -9.21 -3.03
C ARG A 89 -23.97 -8.82 -4.20
N ASN A 90 -23.73 -9.35 -5.39
CA ASN A 90 -24.42 -8.94 -6.63
C ASN A 90 -24.32 -7.42 -6.87
N THR A 91 -23.12 -6.86 -6.73
CA THR A 91 -22.84 -5.42 -6.93
C THR A 91 -21.90 -5.18 -8.09
N ILE A 92 -22.08 -4.05 -8.79
CA ILE A 92 -21.30 -3.65 -9.97
C ILE A 92 -20.58 -2.33 -9.68
N GLY A 93 -19.51 -2.05 -10.42
CA GLY A 93 -18.78 -0.78 -10.38
C GLY A 93 -17.30 -0.92 -10.01
N ALA A 94 -16.53 0.11 -10.34
CA ALA A 94 -15.08 0.15 -10.09
C ALA A 94 -14.72 0.72 -8.71
N ALA A 95 -15.58 1.55 -8.12
CA ALA A 95 -15.30 2.24 -6.84
C ALA A 95 -15.22 1.31 -5.62
N TRP A 96 -15.52 0.02 -5.76
CA TRP A 96 -15.46 -0.93 -4.65
C TRP A 96 -14.02 -1.20 -4.22
N SER A 97 -13.76 -1.00 -2.93
CA SER A 97 -12.44 -1.11 -2.32
C SER A 97 -12.52 -1.80 -0.95
N ILE A 98 -11.37 -2.28 -0.48
CA ILE A 98 -11.19 -2.74 0.90
C ILE A 98 -10.64 -1.58 1.72
N ILE A 99 -11.34 -1.21 2.79
CA ILE A 99 -10.97 -0.14 3.71
C ILE A 99 -10.56 -0.76 5.05
N GLU A 100 -9.29 -0.65 5.41
CA GLU A 100 -8.81 -1.01 6.74
C GLU A 100 -9.14 0.12 7.72
N THR A 101 -9.72 -0.23 8.86
CA THR A 101 -10.08 0.71 9.91
C THR A 101 -9.53 0.25 11.26
N TRP A 102 -9.13 1.23 12.08
CA TRP A 102 -8.72 1.05 13.47
C TRP A 102 -9.62 1.94 14.34
N PRO A 103 -10.81 1.44 14.74
CA PRO A 103 -11.85 2.28 15.33
C PRO A 103 -11.40 3.03 16.57
N LYS A 104 -10.60 2.39 17.45
CA LYS A 104 -10.07 3.03 18.67
C LYS A 104 -9.13 4.20 18.38
N LEU A 105 -8.48 4.21 17.23
CA LEU A 105 -7.54 5.24 16.81
C LEU A 105 -8.19 6.29 15.89
N GLY A 106 -9.42 6.06 15.41
CA GLY A 106 -10.06 6.91 14.41
C GLY A 106 -9.33 6.91 13.06
N ILE A 107 -8.61 5.82 12.76
CA ILE A 107 -7.80 5.65 11.55
C ILE A 107 -8.57 4.81 10.54
N GLU A 108 -8.51 5.22 9.28
CA GLU A 108 -8.92 4.42 8.12
C GLU A 108 -7.90 4.54 6.97
N ARG A 109 -7.81 3.52 6.13
CA ARG A 109 -7.09 3.61 4.86
C ARG A 109 -7.74 2.71 3.82
N THR A 110 -7.73 3.16 2.58
CA THR A 110 -8.11 2.32 1.44
C THR A 110 -6.91 1.50 1.00
N LEU A 111 -7.09 0.21 0.76
CA LEU A 111 -6.06 -0.67 0.23
C LEU A 111 -5.94 -0.51 -1.29
N GLU A 112 -4.72 -0.49 -1.79
CA GLU A 112 -4.39 -0.41 -3.20
C GLU A 112 -4.57 -1.77 -3.89
N ASP A 113 -4.91 -1.78 -5.20
CA ASP A 113 -5.35 -3.01 -5.86
C ASP A 113 -4.28 -4.12 -5.88
N HIS A 114 -3.01 -3.72 -5.86
CA HIS A 114 -1.84 -4.60 -5.90
C HIS A 114 -1.41 -5.13 -4.52
N GLU A 115 -1.97 -4.62 -3.42
CA GLU A 115 -1.59 -5.07 -2.07
C GLU A 115 -2.13 -6.48 -1.79
N ASP A 116 -1.28 -7.33 -1.20
CA ASP A 116 -1.67 -8.66 -0.71
C ASP A 116 -2.35 -8.56 0.66
N ILE A 117 -3.60 -9.01 0.74
CA ILE A 117 -4.45 -8.86 1.95
C ILE A 117 -3.80 -9.52 3.16
N LEU A 118 -3.26 -10.73 3.01
CA LEU A 118 -2.61 -11.45 4.11
C LEU A 118 -1.31 -10.77 4.57
N ALA A 119 -0.54 -10.22 3.63
CA ALA A 119 0.70 -9.51 3.97
C ALA A 119 0.40 -8.22 4.74
N VAL A 120 -0.60 -7.46 4.28
CA VAL A 120 -1.15 -6.29 4.97
C VAL A 120 -1.65 -6.66 6.38
N HIS A 121 -2.39 -7.77 6.48
CA HIS A 121 -2.90 -8.26 7.76
C HIS A 121 -1.76 -8.47 8.75
N ARG A 122 -0.75 -9.25 8.37
CA ARG A 122 0.37 -9.65 9.24
C ARG A 122 1.36 -8.53 9.53
N GLU A 123 1.68 -7.67 8.56
CA GLU A 123 2.67 -6.61 8.76
C GLU A 123 2.30 -5.74 9.97
N LEU A 124 1.02 -5.37 10.07
CA LEU A 124 0.54 -4.43 11.07
C LEU A 124 0.17 -5.10 12.40
N GLU A 125 -0.14 -6.39 12.41
CA GLU A 125 -0.35 -7.15 13.65
C GLU A 125 0.90 -7.16 14.53
N MET A 126 2.10 -7.17 13.92
CA MET A 126 3.37 -7.04 14.66
C MET A 126 3.52 -5.72 15.42
N PHE A 127 2.83 -4.65 15.01
CA PHE A 127 3.02 -3.30 15.56
C PHE A 127 1.84 -2.81 16.40
N ALA A 128 0.66 -3.38 16.23
CA ALA A 128 -0.58 -2.86 16.78
C ALA A 128 -1.55 -3.97 17.24
N SER A 129 -1.04 -5.11 17.70
CA SER A 129 -1.84 -6.23 18.20
C SER A 129 -2.81 -5.87 19.34
N GLN A 130 -2.55 -4.76 20.05
CA GLN A 130 -3.40 -4.23 21.12
C GLN A 130 -4.66 -3.49 20.62
N TYR A 131 -4.72 -3.11 19.34
CA TYR A 131 -5.83 -2.35 18.78
C TYR A 131 -6.72 -3.24 17.90
N GLU A 132 -8.03 -3.08 18.07
CA GLU A 132 -8.99 -3.75 17.20
C GLU A 132 -8.90 -3.15 15.79
N ARG A 133 -8.83 -4.04 14.79
CA ARG A 133 -8.81 -3.70 13.37
C ARG A 133 -9.97 -4.37 12.65
N ARG A 134 -10.55 -3.67 11.67
CA ARG A 134 -11.63 -4.19 10.82
C ARG A 134 -11.39 -3.84 9.36
N PHE A 135 -11.73 -4.76 8.46
CA PHE A 135 -11.75 -4.50 7.02
C PHE A 135 -13.19 -4.27 6.56
N TYR A 136 -13.43 -3.19 5.82
CA TYR A 136 -14.72 -2.87 5.24
C TYR A 136 -14.68 -3.03 3.73
N PHE A 137 -15.74 -3.61 3.16
CA PHE A 137 -15.99 -3.62 1.72
C PHE A 137 -16.98 -2.50 1.39
N SER A 138 -16.46 -1.41 0.84
CA SER A 138 -17.23 -0.17 0.62
C SER A 138 -16.81 0.54 -0.66
N GLN A 139 -17.62 1.52 -1.06
CA GLN A 139 -17.32 2.35 -2.23
C GLN A 139 -16.42 3.52 -1.83
N ASP A 140 -15.26 3.60 -2.47
CA ASP A 140 -14.34 4.73 -2.43
C ASP A 140 -14.27 5.36 -3.83
N PHE A 141 -15.00 6.46 -4.02
CA PHE A 141 -15.02 7.19 -5.27
C PHE A 141 -13.78 8.05 -5.49
N LEU A 142 -12.98 8.28 -4.45
CA LEU A 142 -11.78 9.13 -4.53
C LEU A 142 -10.54 8.35 -4.94
N LYS A 143 -10.49 7.03 -4.67
CA LYS A 143 -9.35 6.14 -4.99
C LYS A 143 -8.82 6.36 -6.40
N TYR A 144 -9.72 6.43 -7.37
CA TYR A 144 -9.36 6.54 -8.78
C TYR A 144 -9.55 7.93 -9.39
N GLU A 145 -10.17 8.87 -8.66
CA GLU A 145 -10.46 10.22 -9.16
C GLU A 145 -9.18 10.98 -9.52
N VAL A 146 -8.05 10.65 -8.89
CA VAL A 146 -6.74 11.22 -9.25
C VAL A 146 -6.37 10.94 -10.71
N PHE A 147 -6.64 9.74 -11.22
CA PHE A 147 -6.30 9.40 -12.60
C PHE A 147 -7.32 10.00 -13.59
N ILE A 148 -8.58 10.09 -13.15
CA ILE A 148 -9.68 10.65 -13.95
C ILE A 148 -9.61 12.16 -14.01
N LYS A 149 -9.25 12.88 -12.94
CA LYS A 149 -9.20 14.35 -12.85
C LYS A 149 -8.01 14.83 -12.04
N PRO A 150 -6.76 14.61 -12.49
CA PRO A 150 -5.57 14.88 -11.69
C PRO A 150 -5.42 16.35 -11.31
N VAL A 151 -5.86 17.29 -12.15
CA VAL A 151 -5.69 18.73 -11.87
C VAL A 151 -6.48 19.20 -10.65
N GLN A 152 -7.54 18.49 -10.25
CA GLN A 152 -8.25 18.79 -8.99
C GLN A 152 -7.40 18.50 -7.76
N PHE A 153 -6.49 17.54 -7.87
CA PHE A 153 -5.61 17.13 -6.78
C PHE A 153 -4.27 17.84 -6.85
N PHE A 154 -3.82 18.26 -8.03
CA PHE A 154 -2.46 18.75 -8.24
C PHE A 154 -2.40 20.22 -8.68
N PRO A 155 -2.55 21.19 -7.75
CA PRO A 155 -2.34 22.61 -8.03
C PRO A 155 -0.93 22.90 -8.58
N SER A 156 -0.84 23.85 -9.52
CA SER A 156 0.41 24.17 -10.20
C SER A 156 1.53 24.67 -9.28
N ASP A 157 1.18 25.29 -8.15
CA ASP A 157 2.11 25.82 -7.15
C ASP A 157 2.62 24.76 -6.17
N MET A 158 1.91 23.63 -6.04
CA MET A 158 2.27 22.56 -5.12
C MET A 158 3.10 21.45 -5.77
N ILE A 159 3.10 21.33 -7.11
CA ILE A 159 3.74 20.22 -7.83
C ILE A 159 4.75 20.69 -8.86
N THR A 160 5.92 20.04 -8.86
CA THR A 160 6.96 20.21 -9.88
C THR A 160 7.40 18.85 -10.38
N PHE A 161 7.57 18.72 -11.70
CA PHE A 161 8.09 17.52 -12.32
C PHE A 161 9.63 17.55 -12.38
N PRO A 162 10.31 16.44 -12.09
CA PRO A 162 11.78 16.34 -12.14
C PRO A 162 12.38 16.68 -13.51
N SER A 163 11.67 16.39 -14.61
CA SER A 163 12.16 16.64 -15.98
C SER A 163 12.09 18.11 -16.42
N GLY A 164 11.53 19.00 -15.60
CA GLY A 164 11.47 20.44 -15.91
C GLY A 164 10.58 20.78 -17.12
N GLU A 165 9.71 19.86 -17.55
CA GLU A 165 8.72 20.12 -18.59
C GLU A 165 7.81 21.28 -18.13
N GLU A 166 8.03 22.46 -18.71
CA GLU A 166 7.19 23.63 -18.47
C GLU A 166 5.76 23.31 -18.92
N ARG A 167 4.81 23.53 -18.01
CA ARG A 167 3.39 23.37 -18.29
C ARG A 167 3.00 24.40 -19.35
N GLY A 168 2.58 23.94 -20.52
CA GLY A 168 1.82 24.75 -21.46
C GLY A 168 0.43 25.11 -20.90
N THR A 169 -0.55 25.36 -21.76
CA THR A 169 -1.92 25.75 -21.33
C THR A 169 -2.54 24.76 -20.31
N PHE A 170 -3.55 25.17 -19.53
CA PHE A 170 -4.16 24.32 -18.47
C PHE A 170 -4.57 22.92 -18.95
N THR A 171 -5.11 22.81 -20.17
CA THR A 171 -5.47 21.55 -20.84
C THR A 171 -4.26 20.68 -21.19
N GLU A 172 -3.14 21.32 -21.53
CA GLU A 172 -1.86 20.69 -21.82
C GLU A 172 -1.17 20.20 -20.54
N ALA A 173 -1.27 20.98 -19.45
CA ALA A 173 -0.80 20.61 -18.12
C ALA A 173 -1.55 19.39 -17.55
N GLU A 174 -2.86 19.31 -17.77
CA GLU A 174 -3.70 18.19 -17.36
C GLU A 174 -3.31 16.89 -18.09
N SER A 175 -3.15 16.98 -19.42
CA SER A 175 -2.78 15.85 -20.27
C SER A 175 -1.34 15.40 -20.01
N ALA A 176 -0.41 16.34 -19.80
CA ALA A 176 0.96 16.04 -19.42
C ALA A 176 1.04 15.33 -18.06
N LEU A 177 0.27 15.78 -17.06
CA LEU A 177 0.21 15.15 -15.75
C LEU A 177 -0.41 13.74 -15.82
N ARG A 178 -1.48 13.54 -16.59
CA ARG A 178 -2.01 12.19 -16.84
C ARG A 178 -0.96 11.29 -17.49
N ASN A 179 -0.35 11.76 -18.57
CA ASN A 179 0.69 11.00 -19.29
C ASN A 179 1.88 10.68 -18.40
N TYR A 180 2.27 11.62 -17.54
CA TYR A 180 3.33 11.42 -16.56
C TYR A 180 2.98 10.31 -15.56
N LEU A 181 1.78 10.36 -14.96
CA LEU A 181 1.32 9.32 -14.02
C LEU A 181 1.14 7.94 -14.68
N LEU A 182 0.88 7.90 -15.99
CA LEU A 182 0.74 6.67 -16.77
C LEU A 182 2.08 6.02 -17.15
N ARG A 183 3.19 6.74 -17.05
CA ARG A 183 4.51 6.24 -17.44
C ARG A 183 5.14 5.38 -16.36
N GLU A 184 5.39 4.12 -16.66
CA GLU A 184 6.01 3.16 -15.75
C GLU A 184 7.48 3.49 -15.38
N ASP A 185 8.14 4.35 -16.16
CA ASP A 185 9.54 4.76 -15.98
C ASP A 185 9.71 6.15 -15.34
N SER A 186 8.60 6.84 -15.06
CA SER A 186 8.63 8.19 -14.52
C SER A 186 8.96 8.21 -13.02
N GLU A 187 9.71 9.23 -12.59
CA GLU A 187 9.88 9.51 -11.16
C GLU A 187 8.55 9.99 -10.55
N CYS A 188 8.40 9.95 -9.23
CA CYS A 188 7.23 10.56 -8.58
C CYS A 188 7.37 12.09 -8.66
N PRO A 189 6.29 12.85 -8.94
CA PRO A 189 6.38 14.31 -8.93
C PRO A 189 6.76 14.83 -7.54
N TYR A 190 7.40 16.00 -7.51
CA TYR A 190 7.76 16.66 -6.28
C TYR A 190 6.56 17.42 -5.74
N VAL A 191 6.24 17.21 -4.46
CA VAL A 191 5.07 17.82 -3.82
C VAL A 191 5.48 18.65 -2.63
N PHE A 192 5.15 19.93 -2.64
CA PHE A 192 5.54 20.88 -1.63
C PHE A 192 4.35 21.63 -1.06
N SER A 193 4.31 21.76 0.28
CA SER A 193 3.28 22.56 0.93
C SER A 193 3.63 22.96 2.36
N MET A 194 2.80 23.83 2.93
CA MET A 194 2.74 24.04 4.36
C MET A 194 1.89 22.97 5.05
N VAL A 195 2.44 22.34 6.07
CA VAL A 195 1.77 21.33 6.90
C VAL A 195 1.86 21.69 8.38
N TRP A 196 0.87 21.26 9.16
CA TRP A 196 0.93 21.25 10.61
C TRP A 196 1.36 19.86 11.07
N MET A 197 2.55 19.76 11.64
CA MET A 197 3.08 18.50 12.15
C MET A 197 2.83 18.39 13.65
N ARG A 198 2.34 17.24 14.11
CA ARG A 198 2.20 16.97 15.54
C ARG A 198 3.57 16.64 16.13
N ASN A 199 3.91 17.31 17.23
CA ASN A 199 5.11 17.00 17.98
C ASN A 199 4.86 15.79 18.89
N ALA A 200 5.68 14.74 18.71
CA ALA A 200 5.61 13.52 19.53
C ALA A 200 5.83 13.79 21.02
N SER A 201 6.65 14.78 21.40
CA SER A 201 6.98 15.03 22.81
C SER A 201 6.02 15.95 23.55
N SER A 202 5.32 16.85 22.85
CA SER A 202 4.52 17.90 23.49
C SER A 202 3.05 17.87 23.13
N ASN A 203 2.59 16.92 22.31
CA ASN A 203 1.24 16.84 21.74
C ASN A 203 0.74 18.13 21.05
N GLY A 204 1.64 19.09 20.80
CA GLY A 204 1.35 20.35 20.15
C GLY A 204 1.50 20.25 18.64
N TRP A 205 0.83 21.15 17.92
CA TRP A 205 0.94 21.28 16.47
C TRP A 205 1.94 22.36 16.10
N LYS A 206 2.77 22.09 15.09
CA LYS A 206 3.77 23.04 14.60
C LYS A 206 3.64 23.24 13.10
N LYS A 207 3.57 24.51 12.67
CA LYS A 207 3.64 24.89 11.26
C LYS A 207 5.04 24.58 10.72
N MET A 208 5.09 23.81 9.63
CA MET A 208 6.31 23.38 8.94
C MET A 208 6.07 23.47 7.42
N TYR A 209 7.14 23.53 6.65
CA TYR A 209 7.10 23.35 5.19
C TYR A 209 7.69 22.00 4.86
N MET A 210 7.04 21.28 3.94
CA MET A 210 7.34 19.89 3.64
C MET A 210 7.45 19.67 2.14
N LEU A 211 8.47 18.93 1.71
CA LEU A 211 8.65 18.47 0.34
C LEU A 211 8.72 16.94 0.32
N LEU A 212 7.91 16.33 -0.53
CA LEU A 212 8.03 14.95 -0.94
C LEU A 212 8.81 14.88 -2.25
N GLN A 213 9.90 14.10 -2.25
CA GLN A 213 10.65 13.73 -3.45
C GLN A 213 10.98 12.24 -3.39
N GLY A 214 10.38 11.45 -4.28
CA GLY A 214 10.33 9.99 -4.15
C GLY A 214 9.82 9.62 -2.76
N ARG A 215 10.49 8.68 -2.08
CA ARG A 215 10.14 8.25 -0.70
C ARG A 215 10.67 9.17 0.41
N LYS A 216 11.31 10.29 0.06
CA LYS A 216 11.94 11.19 1.02
C LYS A 216 11.04 12.38 1.32
N LEU A 217 10.88 12.63 2.60
CA LEU A 217 10.14 13.74 3.15
C LEU A 217 11.11 14.71 3.79
N TYR A 218 11.25 15.88 3.19
CA TYR A 218 12.09 16.96 3.68
C TYR A 218 11.24 17.98 4.43
N THR A 219 11.73 18.47 5.56
CA THR A 219 11.01 19.45 6.37
C THR A 219 11.89 20.63 6.78
N THR A 220 11.29 21.82 6.81
CA THR A 220 11.92 23.04 7.30
C THR A 220 10.95 23.90 8.11
N LYS A 221 11.49 24.70 9.03
CA LYS A 221 10.77 25.73 9.79
C LYS A 221 10.79 27.09 9.08
N LYS A 222 11.71 27.27 8.13
CA LYS A 222 11.84 28.53 7.39
C LYS A 222 10.63 28.69 6.49
N GLU A 223 10.01 29.87 6.52
CA GLU A 223 8.96 30.21 5.58
C GLU A 223 9.55 30.30 4.18
N LEU A 224 8.96 29.55 3.26
CA LEU A 224 9.38 29.50 1.87
C LEU A 224 8.21 29.87 0.99
N THR A 225 8.50 30.69 -0.01
CA THR A 225 7.54 31.09 -1.04
C THR A 225 7.59 30.12 -2.21
N PHE A 226 8.77 29.56 -2.52
CA PHE A 226 8.95 28.65 -3.65
C PHE A 226 9.70 27.37 -3.29
N MET A 227 9.43 26.29 -4.03
CA MET A 227 10.09 24.99 -3.89
C MET A 227 11.62 25.07 -4.07
N SER A 228 12.06 25.93 -5.01
CA SER A 228 13.47 26.17 -5.32
C SER A 228 14.26 26.75 -4.15
N ASP A 229 13.58 27.38 -3.19
CA ASP A 229 14.18 27.88 -1.97
C ASP A 229 14.48 26.75 -0.99
N LEU A 230 13.69 25.66 -1.02
CA LEU A 230 13.88 24.54 -0.09
C LEU A 230 15.19 23.80 -0.37
N LEU A 231 15.54 23.56 -1.63
CA LEU A 231 16.81 22.91 -2.01
C LEU A 231 18.06 23.70 -1.58
N LYS A 232 17.90 25.00 -1.29
CA LYS A 232 18.99 25.90 -0.86
C LYS A 232 19.08 26.03 0.67
N VAL A 233 18.17 25.41 1.42
CA VAL A 233 18.08 25.58 2.88
C VAL A 233 18.83 24.46 3.60
N ALA A 234 19.78 24.84 4.44
CA ALA A 234 20.35 23.97 5.45
C ALA A 234 20.10 24.55 6.86
N PRO A 235 19.78 23.72 7.88
CA PRO A 235 19.61 22.27 7.84
C PRO A 235 18.15 21.83 7.62
N MET A 236 17.93 20.87 6.71
CA MET A 236 16.64 20.20 6.50
C MET A 236 16.59 18.87 7.26
N SER A 237 15.46 18.55 7.88
CA SER A 237 15.23 17.19 8.43
C SER A 237 14.67 16.30 7.34
N VAL A 238 15.29 15.14 7.13
CA VAL A 238 14.91 14.17 6.09
C VAL A 238 14.35 12.91 6.74
N PHE A 239 13.18 12.50 6.28
CA PHE A 239 12.46 11.31 6.71
C PHE A 239 12.23 10.39 5.50
N ILE A 240 12.17 9.08 5.74
CA ILE A 240 11.82 8.07 4.71
C ILE A 240 10.46 7.51 5.09
N ALA A 241 9.47 7.63 4.21
CA ALA A 241 8.16 7.00 4.39
C ALA A 241 8.29 5.46 4.27
N ARG A 242 7.74 4.73 5.25
CA ARG A 242 7.95 3.28 5.41
C ARG A 242 6.68 2.44 5.32
N SER A 243 5.51 3.03 5.51
CA SER A 243 4.25 2.29 5.66
C SER A 243 3.11 2.98 4.91
N PRO A 244 2.01 2.24 4.66
CA PRO A 244 0.79 2.81 4.10
C PRO A 244 0.35 4.05 4.86
N ILE A 245 -0.26 4.99 4.15
CA ILE A 245 -0.75 6.21 4.75
C ILE A 245 -2.13 5.94 5.32
N PHE A 246 -2.34 6.46 6.52
CA PHE A 246 -3.59 6.37 7.23
C PHE A 246 -4.27 7.73 7.20
N LYS A 247 -5.54 7.74 6.81
CA LYS A 247 -6.43 8.87 7.01
C LYS A 247 -6.95 8.82 8.45
N LEU A 248 -6.86 9.94 9.14
CA LEU A 248 -7.28 10.10 10.53
C LEU A 248 -8.42 11.11 10.60
N ARG A 249 -9.51 10.76 11.28
CA ARG A 249 -10.59 11.70 11.62
C ARG A 249 -10.52 12.05 13.10
N PHE A 250 -10.19 13.31 13.43
CA PHE A 250 -10.23 13.79 14.80
C PHE A 250 -11.60 14.39 15.14
N GLU A 251 -12.21 13.89 16.22
CA GLU A 251 -13.51 14.33 16.71
C GLU A 251 -13.48 15.78 17.23
N ASP A 252 -12.34 16.22 17.79
CA ASP A 252 -12.24 17.50 18.52
C ASP A 252 -12.25 18.76 17.62
N ARG A 253 -12.14 18.67 16.28
CA ARG A 253 -12.19 19.88 15.41
C ARG A 253 -12.81 19.67 14.05
N GLY A 254 -13.39 18.50 13.77
CA GLY A 254 -13.85 18.14 12.42
C GLY A 254 -12.75 18.19 11.35
N LYS A 255 -11.47 18.19 11.76
CA LYS A 255 -10.32 18.28 10.86
C LYS A 255 -9.78 16.89 10.58
N GLU A 256 -9.68 16.57 9.30
CA GLU A 256 -9.00 15.37 8.83
C GLU A 256 -7.49 15.56 8.87
N SER A 257 -6.75 14.48 9.09
CA SER A 257 -5.29 14.48 9.08
C SER A 257 -4.75 13.20 8.43
N ILE A 258 -3.46 13.16 8.12
CA ILE A 258 -2.78 11.95 7.69
C ILE A 258 -1.73 11.54 8.69
N GLU A 259 -1.58 10.25 8.87
CA GLU A 259 -0.52 9.65 9.64
C GLU A 259 0.26 8.67 8.77
N THR A 260 1.57 8.83 8.76
CA THR A 260 2.47 7.91 8.08
C THR A 260 3.63 7.58 8.99
N ARG A 261 4.07 6.32 8.94
CA ARG A 261 5.27 5.88 9.65
C ARG A 261 6.48 6.24 8.82
N VAL A 262 7.40 6.97 9.45
CA VAL A 262 8.64 7.37 8.81
C VAL A 262 9.85 6.93 9.62
N SER A 263 11.01 6.82 8.98
CA SER A 263 12.30 6.69 9.67
C SER A 263 13.17 7.89 9.34
N ARG A 264 13.80 8.52 10.33
CA ARG A 264 14.76 9.61 10.06
C ARG A 264 15.89 9.09 9.17
N TYR A 265 16.30 9.87 8.17
CA TYR A 265 17.39 9.51 7.26
C TYR A 265 18.67 9.25 8.08
N ARG A 266 19.18 8.01 8.03
CA ARG A 266 20.28 7.45 8.86
C ARG A 266 19.94 7.02 10.30
N SER A 267 18.65 6.92 10.65
CA SER A 267 18.18 6.27 11.88
C SER A 267 17.47 4.96 11.55
N SER A 268 17.69 3.92 12.36
CA SER A 268 16.95 2.67 12.30
C SER A 268 15.56 2.77 12.94
N ASN A 269 15.33 3.80 13.76
CA ASN A 269 14.08 3.93 14.49
C ASN A 269 13.01 4.54 13.60
N SER A 270 11.86 3.87 13.55
CA SER A 270 10.65 4.41 12.95
C SER A 270 9.87 5.20 14.00
N GLU A 271 9.32 6.32 13.56
CA GLU A 271 8.44 7.19 14.34
C GLU A 271 7.14 7.34 13.55
N GLN A 272 6.01 7.38 14.25
CA GLN A 272 4.75 7.79 13.66
C GLN A 272 4.69 9.30 13.65
N ILE A 273 4.42 9.88 12.48
CA ILE A 273 4.24 11.33 12.32
C ILE A 273 2.83 11.59 11.82
N GLY A 274 2.04 12.24 12.66
CA GLY A 274 0.76 12.84 12.28
C GLY A 274 0.98 14.24 11.69
N MET A 275 0.33 14.51 10.57
CA MET A 275 0.35 15.81 9.91
C MET A 275 -1.03 16.21 9.38
N VAL A 276 -1.35 17.49 9.46
CA VAL A 276 -2.54 18.11 8.87
C VAL A 276 -2.07 19.03 7.76
N ALA A 277 -2.47 18.73 6.52
CA ALA A 277 -2.25 19.59 5.37
C ALA A 277 -3.53 20.36 5.01
N ARG A 278 -3.39 21.53 4.37
CA ARG A 278 -4.56 22.23 3.81
C ARG A 278 -5.22 21.38 2.73
N ASP A 279 -4.42 20.70 1.92
CA ASP A 279 -4.85 19.85 0.80
C ASP A 279 -4.59 18.38 1.13
N LEU A 280 -5.30 17.88 2.13
CA LEU A 280 -5.12 16.51 2.63
C LEU A 280 -5.25 15.41 1.57
N PRO A 281 -6.25 15.47 0.66
CA PRO A 281 -6.38 14.46 -0.40
C PRO A 281 -5.15 14.42 -1.32
N LEU A 282 -4.57 15.58 -1.63
CA LEU A 282 -3.35 15.67 -2.44
C LEU A 282 -2.17 14.99 -1.74
N TRP A 283 -1.98 15.24 -0.44
CA TRP A 283 -0.88 14.59 0.30
C TRP A 283 -1.05 13.08 0.41
N LEU A 284 -2.28 12.60 0.61
CA LEU A 284 -2.60 11.17 0.57
C LEU A 284 -2.15 10.56 -0.76
N VAL A 285 -2.64 11.13 -1.86
CA VAL A 285 -2.32 10.67 -3.21
C VAL A 285 -0.81 10.72 -3.49
N SER A 286 -0.15 11.83 -3.16
CA SER A 286 1.25 12.04 -3.50
C SER A 286 2.17 11.09 -2.76
N VAL A 287 1.93 10.90 -1.46
CA VAL A 287 2.72 9.97 -0.66
C VAL A 287 2.37 8.52 -1.06
N SER A 288 1.12 8.22 -1.44
CA SER A 288 0.73 6.91 -1.96
C SER A 288 1.52 6.62 -3.24
N LEU A 289 1.49 7.52 -4.22
CA LEU A 289 2.27 7.39 -5.47
C LEU A 289 3.77 7.21 -5.21
N ALA A 290 4.33 7.91 -4.22
CA ALA A 290 5.74 7.75 -3.85
C ALA A 290 6.07 6.40 -3.19
N LEU A 291 5.11 5.78 -2.51
CA LEU A 291 5.26 4.50 -1.83
C LEU A 291 4.94 3.31 -2.75
N ILE A 292 4.05 3.51 -3.70
CA ILE A 292 3.63 2.52 -4.67
C ILE A 292 4.68 2.46 -5.80
N SER A 293 5.09 1.25 -6.20
CA SER A 293 6.00 1.12 -7.35
C SER A 293 5.26 1.50 -8.64
N SER A 294 5.97 1.99 -9.66
CA SER A 294 5.35 2.36 -10.94
C SER A 294 4.55 1.22 -11.59
N LYS A 295 4.97 -0.05 -11.41
CA LYS A 295 4.24 -1.25 -11.84
C LYS A 295 2.88 -1.44 -11.15
N ALA A 296 2.75 -0.95 -9.93
CA ALA A 296 1.52 -1.06 -9.15
C ALA A 296 0.50 0.02 -9.55
N ILE A 297 0.97 1.23 -9.89
CA ILE A 297 0.14 2.28 -10.49
C ILE A 297 -0.50 1.79 -11.81
N SER A 298 0.27 1.07 -12.63
CA SER A 298 -0.21 0.43 -13.86
C SER A 298 -1.37 -0.56 -13.62
N CYS A 299 -1.34 -1.30 -12.51
CA CYS A 299 -2.43 -2.23 -12.14
C CYS A 299 -3.74 -1.50 -11.77
N ASP A 300 -3.66 -0.47 -10.93
CA ASP A 300 -4.84 0.34 -10.53
C ASP A 300 -5.48 1.04 -11.76
N ILE A 301 -4.66 1.50 -12.71
CA ILE A 301 -5.10 2.14 -13.95
C ILE A 301 -5.75 1.15 -14.93
N THR A 302 -5.25 -0.07 -15.02
CA THR A 302 -5.81 -1.08 -15.94
C THR A 302 -7.28 -1.38 -15.60
N LYS A 303 -7.61 -1.44 -14.30
CA LYS A 303 -8.98 -1.64 -13.82
C LYS A 303 -9.90 -0.47 -14.15
N LEU A 304 -9.39 0.76 -14.04
CA LEU A 304 -10.09 1.97 -14.47
C LEU A 304 -10.50 1.89 -15.95
N ASN A 305 -9.54 1.62 -16.82
CA ASN A 305 -9.77 1.54 -18.26
C ASN A 305 -10.76 0.42 -18.62
N ALA A 306 -10.67 -0.75 -17.96
CA ALA A 306 -11.63 -1.84 -18.13
C ALA A 306 -13.06 -1.44 -17.71
N SER A 307 -13.19 -0.64 -16.65
CA SER A 307 -14.49 -0.16 -16.17
C SER A 307 -15.12 0.91 -17.07
N GLU A 308 -14.31 1.79 -17.67
CA GLU A 308 -14.78 2.78 -18.65
C GLU A 308 -15.18 2.12 -19.98
N ALA A 309 -14.41 1.11 -20.42
CA ALA A 309 -14.78 0.27 -21.55
C ALA A 309 -16.13 -0.43 -21.30
N ALA A 310 -16.35 -1.00 -20.11
CA ALA A 310 -17.64 -1.60 -19.77
C ALA A 310 -18.81 -0.59 -19.75
N ARG A 311 -18.58 0.65 -19.29
CA ARG A 311 -19.60 1.72 -19.33
C ARG A 311 -19.94 2.13 -20.76
N SER A 312 -18.95 2.28 -21.64
CA SER A 312 -19.18 2.68 -23.04
C SER A 312 -19.92 1.63 -23.87
N PHE A 313 -19.80 0.34 -23.53
CA PHE A 313 -20.62 -0.73 -24.12
C PHE A 313 -22.08 -0.71 -23.63
N SER A 314 -22.33 -0.35 -22.37
CA SER A 314 -23.68 -0.27 -21.81
C SER A 314 -24.54 0.87 -22.38
N TYR A 315 -23.94 1.90 -22.98
CA TYR A 315 -24.65 3.03 -23.61
C TYR A 315 -24.87 2.86 -25.13
N ARG A 316 -24.44 1.75 -25.72
CA ARG A 316 -24.67 1.41 -27.15
C ARG A 316 -25.62 0.21 -27.36
N GLY A 317 -26.30 -0.25 -26.30
CA GLY A 317 -27.26 -1.37 -26.34
C GLY A 317 -28.70 -0.90 -26.36
#